data_AF-A0A622EZ29-F1
#
_entry.id   AF-A0A622EZ29-F1
#
_cell.length_a   1.000
_cell.length_b   1.000
_cell.length_c   1.000
_cell.angle_alpha   90.00
_cell.angle_beta   90.00
_cell.angle_gamma   90.00
#
_symmetry.space_group_name_H-M   'P 1'
#
loop_
_entity.id
_entity.type
_entity.pdbx_description
1 polymer ?
#
loop_
_entity_poly.entity_id
_entity_poly.type
_entity_poly.pdbx_seq_one_letter_code
_entity_poly.pdbx_strand_id
1 'polypeptide(L)'
;GHPELFQRLDWVSDTQGDGAGFDILSFEEDAHERFIEVKTTNGGVGSSFLVSHNELEFSKEAGDQFHLYRVFQFRDGPRLFTLPGDLSQHVHLKPTDYRASFRSLVG
;
A
#
# COMPACT_ATOMS: atom_id res chain seq x y z
N GLY A 1 -1.46 -23.81 7.35
CA GLY A 1 -0.50 -22.88 6.72
C GLY A 1 0.07 -23.56 5.50
N HIS A 2 0.30 -22.81 4.43
CA HIS A 2 0.72 -23.28 3.10
C HIS A 2 2.19 -22.93 2.83
N PRO A 3 3.16 -23.82 3.15
CA PRO A 3 4.59 -23.55 3.02
C PRO A 3 5.02 -23.10 1.62
N GLU A 4 4.32 -23.58 0.60
CA GLU A 4 4.52 -23.25 -0.80
C GLU A 4 4.20 -21.78 -1.12
N LEU A 5 3.24 -21.16 -0.42
CA LEU A 5 2.91 -19.74 -0.59
C LEU A 5 3.91 -18.83 0.13
N PHE A 6 4.49 -19.30 1.24
CA PHE A 6 5.55 -18.56 1.94
C PHE A 6 6.78 -18.33 1.07
N GLN A 7 7.11 -19.28 0.18
CA GLN A 7 8.24 -19.15 -0.74
C GLN A 7 8.00 -18.12 -1.86
N ARG A 8 6.76 -17.68 -2.06
CA ARG A 8 6.38 -16.71 -3.10
C ARG A 8 6.26 -15.29 -2.57
N LEU A 9 6.27 -15.09 -1.25
CA LEU A 9 6.18 -13.76 -0.64
C LEU A 9 7.40 -12.92 -1.03
N ASP A 10 7.16 -11.69 -1.49
CA ASP A 10 8.23 -10.75 -1.86
C ASP A 10 8.07 -9.42 -1.10
N TRP A 11 9.20 -8.86 -0.64
CA TRP A 11 9.30 -7.52 -0.09
C TRP A 11 9.69 -6.56 -1.22
N VAL A 12 8.67 -6.12 -1.94
CA VAL A 12 8.83 -5.41 -3.22
C VAL A 12 9.49 -4.05 -3.04
N SER A 13 9.20 -3.34 -1.94
CA SER A 13 9.88 -2.09 -1.61
C SER A 13 11.41 -2.25 -1.46
N ASP A 14 11.88 -3.44 -1.03
CA ASP A 14 13.31 -3.76 -0.90
C ASP A 14 13.92 -4.23 -2.24
N THR A 15 13.19 -5.02 -3.03
CA THR A 15 13.71 -5.65 -4.25
C THR A 15 13.56 -4.78 -5.51
N GLN A 16 12.54 -3.94 -5.60
CA GLN A 16 12.17 -3.16 -6.80
C GLN A 16 12.11 -1.64 -6.54
N GLY A 17 12.27 -1.21 -5.29
CA GLY A 17 12.18 0.20 -4.87
C GLY A 17 10.74 0.70 -4.69
N ASP A 18 10.59 1.99 -4.42
CA ASP A 18 9.31 2.66 -4.09
C ASP A 18 8.36 2.85 -5.30
N GLY A 19 8.73 2.32 -6.47
CA GLY A 19 8.00 2.51 -7.72
C GLY A 19 6.78 1.62 -7.90
N ALA A 20 6.70 0.48 -7.19
CA ALA A 20 5.67 -0.54 -7.41
C ALA A 20 4.27 -0.16 -6.89
N GLY A 21 4.19 0.75 -5.92
CA GLY A 21 2.92 1.19 -5.33
C GLY A 21 2.38 0.28 -4.20
N PHE A 22 3.19 -0.67 -3.71
CA PHE A 22 2.90 -1.51 -2.55
C PHE A 22 4.20 -2.07 -1.93
N ASP A 23 4.15 -2.51 -0.68
CA ASP A 23 5.30 -3.00 0.08
C ASP A 23 5.55 -4.52 -0.05
N ILE A 24 4.48 -5.32 -0.01
CA ILE A 24 4.56 -6.78 0.09
C ILE A 24 3.65 -7.44 -0.96
N LEU A 25 4.20 -8.34 -1.76
CA LEU A 25 3.41 -9.28 -2.55
C LEU A 25 3.14 -10.53 -1.72
N SER A 26 1.86 -10.86 -1.54
CA SER A 26 1.38 -12.05 -0.86
C SER A 26 0.38 -12.79 -1.75
N PHE A 27 -0.15 -13.90 -1.26
CA PHE A 27 -1.09 -14.73 -2.00
C PHE A 27 -2.22 -15.21 -1.09
N GLU A 28 -3.42 -15.25 -1.63
CA GLU A 28 -4.58 -15.92 -1.04
C GLU A 28 -4.41 -17.44 -1.08
N GLU A 29 -5.27 -18.18 -0.36
CA GLU A 29 -5.24 -19.66 -0.33
C GLU A 29 -5.48 -20.28 -1.72
N ASP A 30 -6.23 -19.59 -2.58
CA ASP A 30 -6.48 -19.97 -3.97
C ASP A 30 -5.43 -19.41 -4.96
N ALA A 31 -4.31 -18.91 -4.42
CA ALA A 31 -3.16 -18.38 -5.14
C ALA A 31 -3.38 -17.07 -5.93
N HIS A 32 -4.49 -16.35 -5.69
CA HIS A 32 -4.62 -14.97 -6.18
C HIS A 32 -3.63 -14.05 -5.48
N GLU A 33 -3.13 -13.07 -6.24
CA GLU A 33 -2.18 -12.08 -5.74
C GLU A 33 -2.85 -11.15 -4.73
N ARG A 34 -2.11 -10.82 -3.68
CA ARG A 34 -2.48 -9.86 -2.66
C ARG A 34 -1.36 -8.84 -2.53
N PHE A 35 -1.60 -7.62 -2.97
CA PHE A 35 -0.66 -6.51 -2.90
C PHE A 35 -0.91 -5.73 -1.63
N ILE A 36 0.07 -5.68 -0.74
CA ILE A 36 -0.10 -5.11 0.60
C ILE A 36 0.76 -3.86 0.75
N GLU A 37 0.11 -2.76 1.10
CA GLU A 37 0.75 -1.51 1.51
C GLU A 37 0.64 -1.34 3.03
N VAL A 38 1.74 -1.10 3.73
CA VAL A 38 1.77 -1.07 5.20
C VAL A 38 1.97 0.36 5.72
N LYS A 39 1.02 0.84 6.55
CA LYS A 39 1.15 2.14 7.21
C LYS A 39 1.12 1.97 8.74
N THR A 40 2.22 2.32 9.39
CA THR A 40 2.38 2.18 10.85
C THR A 40 2.15 3.48 11.61
N THR A 41 1.60 3.41 12.84
CA THR A 41 1.53 4.54 13.76
C THR A 41 1.57 4.11 15.23
N ASN A 42 2.12 4.95 16.11
CA ASN A 42 1.96 4.78 17.55
C ASN A 42 0.60 5.29 18.07
N GLY A 43 -0.13 6.05 17.25
CA GLY A 43 -1.46 6.55 17.58
C GLY A 43 -2.57 5.50 17.45
N GLY A 44 -3.81 5.97 17.47
CA GLY A 44 -4.99 5.15 17.22
C GLY A 44 -5.21 4.85 15.73
N VAL A 45 -6.19 4.00 15.42
CA VAL A 45 -6.49 3.57 14.04
C VAL A 45 -6.76 4.76 13.09
N GLY A 46 -7.41 5.81 13.58
CA GLY A 46 -7.77 7.01 12.80
C GLY A 46 -6.66 8.04 12.61
N SER A 47 -5.43 7.80 13.06
CA SER A 47 -4.32 8.73 12.81
C SER A 47 -4.06 8.88 11.31
N SER A 48 -3.85 10.12 10.83
CA SER A 48 -3.54 10.36 9.42
C SER A 48 -2.27 9.64 8.97
N PHE A 49 -2.17 9.41 7.66
CA PHE A 49 -1.01 8.81 7.01
C PHE A 49 -0.83 9.39 5.62
N LEU A 50 0.37 9.24 5.10
CA LEU A 50 0.70 9.62 3.73
C LEU A 50 0.39 8.44 2.80
N VAL A 51 -0.17 8.76 1.64
CA VAL A 51 -0.34 7.85 0.52
C VAL A 51 0.37 8.51 -0.67
N SER A 52 1.28 7.78 -1.31
CA SER A 52 1.96 8.30 -2.50
C SER A 52 1.04 8.27 -3.73
N HIS A 53 1.40 9.00 -4.78
CA HIS A 53 0.64 8.96 -6.03
C HIS A 53 0.63 7.54 -6.63
N ASN A 54 1.77 6.83 -6.58
CA ASN A 54 1.88 5.48 -7.12
C ASN A 54 1.02 4.48 -6.33
N GLU A 55 1.03 4.54 -5.00
CA GLU A 55 0.15 3.70 -4.16
C GLU A 55 -1.33 3.94 -4.48
N LEU A 56 -1.71 5.20 -4.66
CA LEU A 56 -3.09 5.54 -4.97
C LEU A 56 -3.53 5.01 -6.33
N GLU A 57 -2.72 5.22 -7.39
CA GLU A 57 -3.05 4.71 -8.72
C GLU A 57 -3.02 3.18 -8.75
N PHE A 58 -2.01 2.55 -8.15
CA PHE A 58 -1.92 1.10 -8.08
C PHE A 58 -3.11 0.48 -7.34
N SER A 59 -3.59 1.09 -6.25
CA SER A 59 -4.79 0.62 -5.55
C SER A 59 -6.05 0.61 -6.43
N LYS A 60 -6.18 1.54 -7.37
CA LYS A 60 -7.29 1.59 -8.33
C LYS A 60 -7.16 0.48 -9.37
N GLU A 61 -5.94 0.24 -9.85
CA GLU A 61 -5.65 -0.77 -10.88
C GLU A 61 -5.82 -2.19 -10.35
N ALA A 62 -5.28 -2.47 -9.17
CA ALA A 62 -5.35 -3.79 -8.53
C ALA A 62 -6.71 -4.09 -7.88
N GLY A 63 -7.50 -3.05 -7.54
CA GLY A 63 -8.82 -3.20 -6.97
C GLY A 63 -8.80 -4.05 -5.70
N ASP A 64 -9.67 -5.05 -5.61
CA ASP A 64 -9.82 -5.89 -4.41
C ASP A 64 -8.57 -6.70 -4.04
N GLN A 65 -7.57 -6.81 -4.94
CA GLN A 65 -6.28 -7.43 -4.66
C GLN A 65 -5.32 -6.49 -3.91
N PHE A 66 -5.61 -5.19 -3.86
CA PHE A 66 -4.84 -4.24 -3.06
C PHE A 66 -5.36 -4.19 -1.64
N HIS A 67 -4.47 -4.19 -0.66
CA HIS A 67 -4.81 -4.10 0.75
C HIS A 67 -3.94 -3.09 1.48
N LEU A 68 -4.57 -2.10 2.10
CA LEU A 68 -3.92 -1.25 3.08
C LEU A 68 -3.93 -1.95 4.45
N TYR A 69 -2.74 -2.18 5.00
CA TYR A 69 -2.53 -2.72 6.34
C TYR A 69 -2.15 -1.59 7.29
N ARG A 70 -3.09 -1.22 8.17
CA ARG A 70 -2.92 -0.20 9.20
C ARG A 70 -2.47 -0.84 10.51
N VAL A 71 -1.18 -0.75 10.79
CA VAL A 71 -0.61 -1.21 12.07
C VAL A 71 -0.54 -0.05 13.04
N PHE A 72 -1.40 -0.03 14.05
CA PHE A 72 -1.53 1.07 15.01
C PHE A 72 -1.22 0.61 16.44
N GLN A 73 -1.00 1.56 17.36
CA GLN A 73 -0.45 1.28 18.70
C GLN A 73 0.84 0.45 18.66
N PHE A 74 1.68 0.75 17.68
CA PHE A 74 2.81 -0.10 17.27
C PHE A 74 3.77 -0.49 18.40
N ARG A 75 4.03 0.42 19.35
CA ARG A 75 4.98 0.18 20.45
C ARG A 75 4.46 -0.68 21.61
N ASP A 76 3.21 -0.47 22.04
CA ASP A 76 2.72 -0.98 23.33
C ASP A 76 1.72 -2.14 23.20
N GLY A 77 1.22 -2.37 21.99
CA GLY A 77 0.23 -3.40 21.70
C GLY A 77 -0.23 -3.28 20.26
N PRO A 78 0.60 -3.68 19.28
CA PRO A 78 0.31 -3.47 17.87
C PRO A 78 -1.00 -4.14 17.49
N ARG A 79 -1.86 -3.37 16.82
CA ARG A 79 -3.14 -3.82 16.28
C ARG A 79 -3.19 -3.58 14.79
N LEU A 80 -3.93 -4.44 14.09
CA LEU A 80 -4.07 -4.38 12.64
C LEU A 80 -5.52 -4.04 12.28
N PHE A 81 -5.67 -3.11 11.35
CA PHE A 81 -6.88 -2.89 10.56
C PHE A 81 -6.53 -3.05 9.09
N THR A 82 -7.35 -3.77 8.34
CA THR A 82 -7.14 -4.02 6.91
C THR A 82 -8.25 -3.39 6.10
N LEU A 83 -7.89 -2.76 4.99
CA LEU A 83 -8.84 -2.15 4.06
C LEU A 83 -8.49 -2.61 2.63
N PRO A 84 -9.30 -3.50 2.03
CA PRO A 84 -9.12 -3.91 0.65
C PRO A 84 -9.65 -2.86 -0.32
N GLY A 85 -9.13 -2.84 -1.55
CA GLY A 85 -9.68 -2.07 -2.65
C GLY A 85 -9.06 -0.70 -2.91
N ASP A 86 -9.67 0.01 -3.84
CA ASP A 86 -9.33 1.37 -4.25
C ASP A 86 -9.39 2.34 -3.05
N LEU A 87 -8.25 2.94 -2.70
CA LEU A 87 -8.17 3.87 -1.58
C LEU A 87 -9.05 5.09 -1.77
N SER A 88 -9.24 5.56 -3.01
CA SER A 88 -10.03 6.77 -3.31
C SER A 88 -11.51 6.65 -2.96
N GLN A 89 -12.04 5.42 -2.85
CA GLN A 89 -13.41 5.17 -2.41
C GLN A 89 -13.56 5.16 -0.88
N HIS A 90 -12.47 4.94 -0.16
CA HIS A 90 -12.52 4.59 1.26
C HIS A 90 -11.89 5.63 2.19
N VAL A 91 -11.01 6.50 1.68
CA VAL A 91 -10.29 7.49 2.50
C VAL A 91 -10.45 8.91 1.97
N HIS A 92 -10.33 9.88 2.87
CA HIS A 92 -10.28 11.28 2.50
C HIS A 92 -8.85 11.66 2.09
N LEU A 93 -8.66 11.94 0.81
CA LEU A 93 -7.38 12.33 0.23
C LEU A 93 -7.25 13.85 0.21
N LYS A 94 -6.12 14.36 0.72
CA LYS A 94 -5.72 15.76 0.60
C LYS A 94 -4.36 15.81 -0.09
N PRO A 95 -4.19 16.58 -1.17
CA PRO A 95 -2.88 16.76 -1.81
C PRO A 95 -1.86 17.32 -0.82
N THR A 96 -0.66 16.72 -0.78
CA THR A 96 0.44 17.15 0.11
C THR A 96 1.62 17.72 -0.65
N ASP A 97 1.89 17.22 -1.86
CA ASP A 97 3.04 17.61 -2.69
C ASP A 97 2.68 17.66 -4.18
N TYR A 98 3.54 18.33 -4.96
CA TYR A 98 3.40 18.45 -6.41
C TYR A 98 4.69 17.99 -7.10
N ARG A 99 4.55 17.16 -8.14
CA ARG A 99 5.64 16.88 -9.08
C ARG A 99 5.62 17.91 -10.20
N ALA A 100 6.76 18.48 -10.53
CA ALA A 100 6.92 19.44 -11.63
C ALA A 100 7.70 18.81 -12.79
N SER A 101 7.36 19.21 -14.02
CA SER A 101 8.14 18.96 -15.23
C SER A 101 8.20 20.26 -16.05
N PHE A 102 9.21 20.37 -16.92
CA PHE A 102 9.25 21.50 -17.86
C PHE A 102 8.04 21.43 -18.78
N ARG A 103 7.41 22.57 -19.02
CA ARG A 103 6.49 22.72 -20.16
C ARG A 103 7.35 22.42 -21.39
N SER A 104 7.00 21.37 -22.15
CA SER A 104 7.75 20.92 -23.32
C SER A 104 8.39 22.10 -24.08
N LEU A 105 9.72 22.10 -24.22
CA LEU A 105 10.39 22.92 -25.22
C LEU A 105 10.14 22.23 -26.57
N VAL A 106 8.93 22.42 -27.11
CA VAL A 106 8.73 22.17 -28.54
C VAL A 106 9.46 23.31 -29.25
N GLY A 107 10.69 23.03 -29.69
CA GLY A 107 11.31 23.73 -30.81
C GLY A 107 10.71 23.26 -32.12
#